data_AF-A0A8T4ELL7-F1
#
_entry.id   AF-A0A8T4ELL7-F1
#
_cell.length_a   1.000
_cell.length_b   1.000
_cell.length_c   1.000
_cell.angle_alpha   90.00
_cell.angle_beta   90.00
_cell.angle_gamma   90.00
#
_symmetry.space_group_name_H-M   'P 1'
#
loop_
_entity.id
_entity.type
_entity.pdbx_description
1 polymer ?
#
loop_
_entity_poly.entity_id
_entity_poly.type
_entity_poly.pdbx_seq_one_letter_code
_entity_poly.pdbx_strand_id
1 'polypeptide(L)'
;MSKHQTKKFHLGDVLSVTTGKLVSPEGGEGLEKIVFFMAHMPESNLPHAFLAAASICKRDLLKQFPHLKKVNAKGVNRRNWKKWLDKQIKKYGEFLEVKYHI
;
A
#
# COMPACT_ATOMS: atom_id res chain seq x y z
N MET A 1 3.88 9.75 25.34
CA MET A 1 4.49 8.88 24.30
C MET A 1 3.37 8.38 23.42
N SER A 2 3.29 8.79 22.16
CA SER A 2 2.28 8.27 21.23
C SER A 2 2.53 6.79 20.99
N LYS A 3 1.51 5.93 21.13
CA LYS A 3 1.64 4.51 20.82
C LYS A 3 1.50 4.33 19.31
N HIS A 4 2.48 3.70 18.68
CA HIS A 4 2.39 3.29 17.28
C HIS A 4 2.21 1.78 17.20
N GLN A 5 1.28 1.35 16.35
CA GLN A 5 1.26 -0.03 15.89
C GLN A 5 2.06 -0.12 14.59
N THR A 6 2.89 -1.15 14.48
CA THR A 6 3.71 -1.41 13.30
C THR A 6 3.37 -2.79 12.76
N LYS A 7 3.18 -2.90 11.45
CA LYS A 7 2.97 -4.18 10.77
C LYS A 7 3.75 -4.23 9.47
N LYS A 8 4.26 -5.41 9.13
CA LYS A 8 5.02 -5.67 7.91
C LYS A 8 4.06 -5.94 6.76
N PHE A 9 4.26 -5.26 5.64
CA PHE A 9 3.47 -5.43 4.42
C PHE A 9 4.39 -5.67 3.22
N HIS A 10 3.87 -6.37 2.20
CA HIS A 10 4.60 -6.54 0.97
C HIS A 10 4.63 -5.21 0.20
N LEU A 11 5.74 -4.92 -0.49
CA LEU A 11 5.92 -3.67 -1.25
C LEU A 11 4.77 -3.48 -2.26
N GLY A 12 4.30 -4.56 -2.87
CA GLY A 12 3.15 -4.56 -3.77
C GLY A 12 1.86 -4.03 -3.15
N ASP A 13 1.62 -4.25 -1.86
CA ASP A 13 0.45 -3.73 -1.15
C ASP A 13 0.55 -2.21 -1.01
N VAL A 14 1.70 -1.74 -0.53
CA VAL A 14 2.02 -0.32 -0.37
C VAL A 14 1.98 0.42 -1.72
N LEU A 15 2.54 -0.18 -2.77
CA LEU A 15 2.50 0.38 -4.12
C LEU A 15 1.08 0.37 -4.70
N SER A 16 0.24 -0.59 -4.34
CA SER A 16 -1.16 -0.61 -4.76
C SER A 16 -1.93 0.60 -4.22
N VAL A 17 -1.72 0.94 -2.94
CA VAL A 17 -2.30 2.14 -2.33
C VAL A 17 -1.72 3.42 -2.93
N THR A 18 -0.39 3.53 -3.01
CA THR A 18 0.27 4.80 -3.34
C THR A 18 0.16 5.17 -4.82
N THR A 19 0.12 4.18 -5.71
CA THR A 19 0.04 4.38 -7.17
C THR A 19 -1.37 4.25 -7.74
N GLY A 20 -2.30 3.62 -7.00
CA GLY A 20 -3.64 3.29 -7.50
C GLY A 20 -3.66 2.16 -8.53
N LYS A 21 -2.57 1.41 -8.69
CA LYS A 21 -2.48 0.23 -9.58
C LYS A 21 -2.41 -1.03 -8.74
N LEU A 22 -3.31 -1.98 -8.97
CA LEU A 22 -3.28 -3.26 -8.26
C LEU A 22 -2.05 -4.08 -8.68
N VAL A 23 -1.03 -4.08 -7.81
CA VAL A 23 0.26 -4.75 -8.00
C VAL A 23 0.64 -5.60 -6.78
N SER A 24 -0.27 -5.77 -5.83
CA SER A 24 -0.11 -6.71 -4.73
C SER A 24 -0.05 -8.15 -5.25
N PRO A 25 0.88 -8.99 -4.77
CA PRO A 25 0.87 -10.43 -5.02
C PRO A 25 -0.42 -11.12 -4.55
N GLU A 26 -1.02 -10.61 -3.48
CA GLU A 26 -2.31 -11.08 -2.93
C GLU A 26 -3.52 -10.39 -3.61
N GLY A 27 -3.28 -9.56 -4.63
CA GLY A 27 -4.35 -8.84 -5.32
C GLY A 27 -5.10 -7.87 -4.41
N GLY A 28 -6.43 -7.86 -4.52
CA GLY A 28 -7.29 -6.96 -3.75
C GLY A 28 -7.17 -7.15 -2.24
N GLU A 29 -6.95 -8.39 -1.80
CA GLU A 29 -6.87 -8.74 -0.38
C GLU A 29 -5.66 -8.06 0.31
N GLY A 30 -4.49 -8.05 -0.35
CA GLY A 30 -3.32 -7.35 0.18
C GLY A 30 -3.51 -5.83 0.28
N LEU A 31 -4.19 -5.25 -0.73
CA LEU A 31 -4.58 -3.83 -0.70
C LEU A 31 -5.57 -3.54 0.44
N GLU A 32 -6.54 -4.42 0.66
CA GLU A 32 -7.53 -4.29 1.72
C GLU A 32 -6.88 -4.38 3.11
N LYS A 33 -6.02 -5.38 3.34
CA LYS A 33 -5.30 -5.58 4.60
C LYS A 33 -4.53 -4.33 5.04
N ILE A 34 -3.82 -3.67 4.14
CA ILE A 34 -3.05 -2.46 4.48
C ILE A 34 -3.97 -1.26 4.76
N VAL A 35 -5.04 -1.09 3.97
CA VAL A 35 -5.99 0.00 4.18
C VAL A 35 -6.76 -0.19 5.48
N PHE A 36 -7.23 -1.39 5.79
CA PHE A 36 -7.92 -1.68 7.05
C PHE A 36 -7.03 -1.52 8.27
N PHE A 37 -5.77 -1.97 8.19
CA PHE A 37 -4.78 -1.73 9.23
C PHE A 37 -4.56 -0.24 9.47
N MET A 38 -4.33 0.53 8.41
CA MET A 38 -4.08 1.97 8.52
C MET A 38 -5.32 2.80 8.86
N ALA A 39 -6.52 2.34 8.53
CA ALA A 39 -7.74 3.08 8.77
C ALA A 39 -8.47 2.65 10.05
N HIS A 40 -7.98 1.62 10.74
CA HIS A 40 -8.64 1.04 11.92
C HIS A 40 -10.10 0.65 11.65
N MET A 41 -10.37 0.22 10.43
CA MET A 41 -11.70 -0.20 10.02
C MET A 41 -11.80 -1.72 10.10
N PRO A 42 -12.94 -2.27 10.54
CA PRO A 42 -13.20 -3.70 10.41
C PRO A 42 -13.26 -4.08 8.93
N GLU A 43 -12.88 -5.32 8.61
CA GLU A 43 -12.85 -5.83 7.23
C GLU A 43 -14.25 -5.91 6.57
N SER A 44 -15.31 -5.79 7.37
CA SER A 44 -16.71 -5.80 6.93
C SER A 44 -17.24 -4.44 6.43
N ASN A 45 -16.40 -3.42 6.28
CA ASN A 45 -16.85 -2.05 6.01
C ASN A 45 -17.21 -1.77 4.53
N LEU A 46 -18.09 -0.79 4.28
CA LEU A 46 -18.66 -0.52 2.95
C LEU A 46 -17.64 0.01 1.90
N PRO A 47 -17.81 -0.31 0.60
CA PRO A 47 -16.86 0.06 -0.46
C PRO A 47 -16.56 1.57 -0.62
N HIS A 48 -17.53 2.44 -0.32
CA HIS A 48 -17.31 3.89 -0.40
C HIS A 48 -16.36 4.41 0.68
N ALA A 49 -16.45 3.88 1.90
CA ALA A 49 -15.55 4.24 3.00
C ALA A 49 -14.11 3.79 2.69
N PHE A 50 -13.97 2.65 1.99
CA PHE A 50 -12.68 2.11 1.58
C PHE A 50 -11.89 3.06 0.67
N LEU A 51 -12.52 3.63 -0.36
CA LEU A 51 -11.83 4.53 -1.30
C LEU A 51 -11.35 5.83 -0.64
N ALA A 52 -12.16 6.39 0.26
CA ALA A 52 -11.77 7.55 1.06
C ALA A 52 -10.59 7.22 1.98
N ALA A 53 -10.66 6.08 2.68
CA ALA A 53 -9.59 5.60 3.54
C ALA A 53 -8.29 5.35 2.77
N ALA A 54 -8.35 4.69 1.61
CA ALA A 54 -7.17 4.45 0.76
C ALA A 54 -6.50 5.76 0.32
N SER A 55 -7.27 6.81 0.03
CA SER A 55 -6.75 8.14 -0.33
C SER A 55 -5.99 8.80 0.84
N ILE A 56 -6.50 8.66 2.06
CA ILE A 56 -5.82 9.11 3.29
C ILE A 56 -4.55 8.29 3.52
N CYS A 57 -4.66 6.96 3.46
CA CYS A 57 -3.54 6.03 3.64
C CYS A 57 -2.41 6.32 2.64
N LYS A 58 -2.73 6.62 1.37
CA LYS A 58 -1.76 7.02 0.36
C LYS A 58 -0.91 8.21 0.82
N ARG A 59 -1.54 9.26 1.34
CA ARG A 59 -0.82 10.46 1.79
C ARG A 59 0.15 10.11 2.92
N ASP A 60 -0.27 9.30 3.88
CA ASP A 60 0.53 8.98 5.06
C ASP A 60 1.62 7.94 4.76
N LEU A 61 1.35 6.95 3.89
CA LEU A 61 2.37 6.05 3.35
C LEU A 61 3.47 6.83 2.60
N LEU A 62 3.11 7.84 1.81
CA LEU A 62 4.11 8.67 1.11
C LEU A 62 4.89 9.59 2.04
N LYS A 63 4.39 9.90 3.24
CA LYS A 63 5.18 10.57 4.29
C LYS A 63 6.16 9.60 4.94
N GLN A 64 5.73 8.37 5.23
CA GLN A 64 6.57 7.32 5.81
C GLN A 64 7.65 6.82 4.83
N PHE A 65 7.31 6.73 3.54
CA PHE A 65 8.19 6.26 2.48
C PHE A 65 8.34 7.30 1.36
N PRO A 66 9.05 8.43 1.60
CA PRO A 66 9.16 9.51 0.62
C PRO A 66 9.76 9.09 -0.73
N HIS A 67 10.59 8.05 -0.75
CA HIS A 67 11.19 7.51 -1.97
C HIS A 67 10.16 6.91 -2.94
N LEU A 68 8.98 6.50 -2.45
CA LEU A 68 7.89 5.98 -3.28
C LEU A 68 7.14 7.07 -4.05
N LYS A 69 7.28 8.35 -3.69
CA LYS A 69 6.68 9.48 -4.44
C LYS A 69 7.15 9.54 -5.90
N LYS A 70 8.33 8.99 -6.19
CA LYS A 70 8.94 8.97 -7.53
C LYS A 70 8.54 7.74 -8.35
N VAL A 71 7.81 6.79 -7.76
CA VAL A 71 7.41 5.56 -8.46
C VAL A 71 6.28 5.88 -9.44
N ASN A 72 6.52 5.61 -10.72
CA ASN A 72 5.55 5.82 -11.78
C ASN A 72 4.99 4.47 -12.27
N ALA A 73 3.68 4.29 -12.15
CA ALA A 73 2.96 3.09 -12.56
C ALA A 73 2.03 3.29 -13.77
N LYS A 74 2.16 4.39 -14.54
CA LYS A 74 1.25 4.73 -15.66
C LYS A 74 1.15 3.62 -16.72
N GLY A 75 2.26 2.92 -17.01
CA GLY A 75 2.32 1.81 -17.98
C GLY A 75 2.05 0.41 -17.40
N VAL A 76 1.70 0.31 -16.10
CA VAL A 76 1.48 -0.98 -15.44
C VAL A 76 0.08 -1.50 -15.75
N ASN A 77 0.00 -2.78 -16.11
CA ASN A 77 -1.22 -3.49 -16.46
C ASN A 77 -1.14 -4.98 -16.03
N ARG A 78 -2.25 -5.72 -16.23
CA ARG A 78 -2.40 -7.12 -15.81
C ARG A 78 -1.34 -8.08 -16.38
N ARG A 79 -0.69 -7.75 -17.51
CA ARG A 79 0.31 -8.61 -18.15
C ARG A 79 1.73 -8.33 -17.68
N ASN A 80 2.03 -7.11 -17.22
CA ASN A 80 3.40 -6.68 -16.92
C ASN A 80 3.66 -6.35 -15.44
N TRP A 81 2.62 -6.34 -14.59
CA TRP A 81 2.75 -5.88 -13.22
C TRP A 81 3.75 -6.70 -12.39
N LYS A 82 3.80 -8.03 -12.54
CA LYS A 82 4.74 -8.90 -11.82
C LYS A 82 6.19 -8.51 -12.11
N LYS A 83 6.54 -8.46 -13.41
CA LYS A 83 7.88 -8.04 -13.86
C LYS A 83 8.21 -6.59 -13.45
N TRP A 84 7.22 -5.72 -13.40
CA TRP A 84 7.40 -4.34 -12.92
C TRP A 84 7.65 -4.31 -11.40
N LEU A 85 6.90 -5.11 -10.65
CA LEU A 85 7.01 -5.24 -9.20
C LEU A 85 8.38 -5.80 -8.80
N ASP A 86 8.87 -6.84 -9.49
CA ASP A 86 10.21 -7.40 -9.24
C ASP A 86 11.31 -6.34 -9.35
N LYS A 87 11.17 -5.39 -10.28
CA LYS A 87 12.11 -4.26 -10.41
C LYS A 87 12.00 -3.29 -9.23
N GLN A 88 10.80 -3.07 -8.70
CA GLN A 88 10.61 -2.23 -7.53
C GLN A 88 11.16 -2.92 -6.27
N ILE A 89 10.91 -4.22 -6.11
CA ILE A 89 11.43 -5.05 -5.01
C ILE A 89 12.95 -5.00 -4.99
N LYS A 90 13.60 -5.19 -6.14
CA LYS A 90 15.07 -5.08 -6.25
C LYS A 90 15.61 -3.71 -5.84
N LYS A 91 14.81 -2.64 -5.97
CA LYS A 91 15.24 -1.26 -5.70
C LYS A 91 14.91 -0.80 -4.27
N TYR A 92 13.78 -1.23 -3.73
CA TYR A 92 13.21 -0.68 -2.49
C TYR A 92 13.06 -1.73 -1.38
N GLY A 93 13.39 -3.00 -1.64
CA GLY A 93 13.14 -4.11 -0.73
C GLY A 93 11.73 -4.70 -0.92
N GLU A 94 11.56 -5.96 -0.51
CA GLU A 94 10.31 -6.70 -0.70
C GLU A 94 9.23 -6.33 0.32
N PHE A 95 9.63 -5.97 1.54
CA PHE A 95 8.72 -5.70 2.63
C PHE A 95 9.01 -4.37 3.30
N LEU A 96 7.95 -3.68 3.73
CA LEU A 96 8.02 -2.41 4.43
C LEU A 96 7.31 -2.50 5.78
N GLU A 97 7.90 -1.88 6.79
CA GLU A 97 7.28 -1.71 8.11
C GLU A 97 6.38 -0.47 8.10
N VAL A 98 5.08 -0.69 8.00
CA VAL A 98 4.08 0.38 8.01
C VAL A 98 3.71 0.70 9.44
N LYS A 99 3.82 1.98 9.82
CA LYS A 99 3.45 2.49 11.14
C LYS A 99 2.09 3.16 11.08
N TYR A 100 1.33 3.04 12.15
CA TYR A 100 0.12 3.81 12.35
C TYR A 100 0.03 4.36 13.77
N HIS A 101 -0.53 5.57 13.89
CA HIS A 101 -0.69 6.31 15.14
C HIS A 101 -2.02 5.96 15.80
N ILE A 102 -1.96 5.30 16.97
CA ILE A 102 -3.14 5.03 17.80
C ILE A 102 -3.45 6.26 18.66
#